data_AF-A0A963WLP1-F1
#
_entry.id   AF-A0A963WLP1-F1
#
_cell.length_a   1.000
_cell.length_b   1.000
_cell.length_c   1.000
_cell.angle_alpha   90.00
_cell.angle_beta   90.00
_cell.angle_gamma   90.00
#
_symmetry.space_group_name_H-M   'P 1'
#
loop_
_entity.id
_entity.type
_entity.pdbx_description
1 polymer ?
#
loop_
_entity_poly.entity_id
_entity_poly.type
_entity_poly.pdbx_seq_one_letter_code
_entity_poly.pdbx_strand_id
1 'polypeptide(L)'
;MEWFRQLGRAIRNLARIARAQPIWAITALVVSPVALIRHLFGVLVLFLITALVLGIGVPLILGKLLGLPRDSNIYQIVMMLTDLVIILVTLRALFQPLILKYGGPAGDDTHGSARFATDRETRPLAQNGDGLLIGRDRKSGKLLRYAGPAHLLTIAPTRTGKGVGTIIPNLLDYPGPVVCIDPKGENARITACHRAKFGPVHVLDPFGVTGLAPIGSSGAAFNPLDRLDPAGLDLADDAMTLADALVYDAPGEAGEAHWNE
;
A
#
# COMPACT_ATOMS: atom_id res chain seq x y z
N MET A 1 8.37 -28.27 -0.45
CA MET A 1 7.82 -27.31 -1.44
C MET A 1 8.27 -25.85 -1.23
N GLU A 2 8.70 -25.46 -0.02
CA GLU A 2 9.24 -24.12 0.29
C GLU A 2 10.36 -23.64 -0.67
N TRP A 3 11.31 -24.52 -0.98
CA TRP A 3 12.52 -24.16 -1.72
C TRP A 3 12.26 -23.87 -3.20
N PHE A 4 11.22 -24.44 -3.82
CA PHE A 4 10.80 -24.08 -5.18
C PHE A 4 10.24 -22.65 -5.24
N ARG A 5 9.50 -22.23 -4.21
CA ARG A 5 9.03 -20.83 -4.10
C ARG A 5 10.21 -19.88 -3.90
N GLN A 6 11.18 -20.25 -3.06
CA GLN A 6 12.42 -19.50 -2.87
C GLN A 6 13.24 -19.41 -4.16
N LEU A 7 13.34 -20.49 -4.94
CA LEU A 7 13.99 -20.49 -6.25
C LEU A 7 13.28 -19.54 -7.23
N GLY A 8 11.95 -19.58 -7.28
CA GLY A 8 11.17 -18.64 -8.09
C GLY A 8 11.35 -17.18 -7.68
N ARG A 9 11.50 -16.89 -6.37
CA ARG A 9 11.89 -15.55 -5.89
C ARG A 9 13.30 -15.18 -6.32
N ALA A 10 14.26 -16.10 -6.16
CA ALA A 10 15.65 -15.90 -6.51
C ALA A 10 15.84 -15.52 -7.99
N ILE A 11 15.18 -16.23 -8.90
CA ILE A 11 15.23 -15.94 -10.34
C ILE A 11 14.64 -14.56 -10.64
N ARG A 12 13.50 -14.21 -10.06
CA ARG A 12 12.87 -12.88 -10.26
C ARG A 12 13.72 -11.75 -9.69
N ASN A 13 14.32 -11.94 -8.52
CA ASN A 13 15.19 -10.95 -7.88
C ASN A 13 16.48 -10.76 -8.70
N LEU A 14 17.11 -11.84 -9.14
CA LEU A 14 18.27 -11.78 -10.03
C LEU A 14 17.95 -11.02 -11.33
N ALA A 15 16.82 -11.33 -11.97
CA ALA A 15 16.38 -10.64 -13.19
C ALA A 15 16.04 -9.17 -12.97
N ARG A 16 15.63 -8.78 -11.76
CA ARG A 16 15.40 -7.38 -11.39
C ARG A 16 16.72 -6.64 -11.20
N ILE A 17 17.65 -7.21 -10.43
CA ILE A 17 18.97 -6.63 -10.16
C ILE A 17 19.76 -6.49 -11.47
N ALA A 18 19.74 -7.51 -12.32
CA ALA A 18 20.42 -7.46 -13.62
C ALA A 18 19.89 -6.34 -14.53
N ARG A 19 18.58 -6.06 -14.49
CA ARG A 19 17.96 -4.93 -15.21
C ARG A 19 18.31 -3.58 -14.61
N ALA A 20 18.42 -3.49 -13.29
CA ALA A 20 18.77 -2.25 -12.60
C ALA A 20 20.26 -1.91 -12.71
N GLN A 21 21.15 -2.91 -12.79
CA GLN A 21 22.61 -2.74 -12.82
C GLN A 21 23.26 -3.58 -13.92
N PRO A 22 23.27 -3.08 -15.17
CA PRO A 22 23.78 -3.83 -16.33
C PRO A 22 25.29 -4.09 -16.25
N ILE A 23 26.08 -3.16 -15.71
CA ILE A 23 27.54 -3.31 -15.57
C ILE A 23 27.88 -4.44 -14.58
N TRP A 24 27.16 -4.49 -13.45
CA TRP A 24 27.28 -5.59 -12.49
C TRP A 24 26.89 -6.93 -13.12
N ALA A 25 25.81 -6.95 -13.91
CA ALA A 25 25.37 -8.17 -14.57
C ALA A 25 26.40 -8.73 -15.56
N ILE A 26 27.03 -7.85 -16.36
CA ILE A 26 28.08 -8.23 -17.31
C ILE A 26 29.32 -8.75 -16.58
N THR A 27 29.79 -8.03 -15.56
CA THR A 27 30.95 -8.46 -14.75
C THR A 27 30.69 -9.77 -14.01
N ALA A 28 29.51 -9.94 -13.43
CA ALA A 28 29.09 -11.19 -12.82
C ALA A 28 29.05 -12.34 -13.85
N LEU A 29 28.57 -12.09 -15.07
CA LEU A 29 28.54 -13.08 -16.14
C LEU A 29 29.96 -13.55 -16.51
N VAL A 30 30.92 -12.63 -16.60
CA VAL A 30 32.32 -12.92 -16.94
C VAL A 30 33.03 -13.72 -15.84
N VAL A 31 32.79 -13.39 -14.56
CA VAL A 31 33.45 -14.07 -13.42
C VAL A 31 32.72 -15.36 -13.01
N SER A 32 31.44 -15.49 -13.37
CA SER A 32 30.59 -16.64 -12.98
C SER A 32 31.12 -18.02 -13.37
N PRO A 33 31.77 -18.26 -14.54
CA PRO A 33 32.14 -19.61 -14.95
C PRO A 33 33.13 -20.25 -13.97
N VAL A 34 34.08 -19.48 -13.45
CA VAL A 34 35.09 -19.95 -12.50
C VAL A 34 34.45 -20.37 -11.18
N ALA A 35 33.55 -19.54 -10.63
CA ALA A 35 32.83 -19.86 -9.41
C ALA A 35 31.84 -21.03 -9.60
N LEU A 36 31.22 -21.11 -10.77
CA LEU A 36 30.26 -22.15 -11.14
C LEU A 36 30.95 -23.51 -11.26
N ILE A 37 32.11 -23.61 -11.91
CA ILE A 37 32.86 -24.88 -12.04
C ILE A 37 33.20 -25.44 -10.66
N ARG A 38 33.70 -24.60 -9.75
CA ARG A 38 34.01 -25.02 -8.37
C ARG A 38 32.77 -25.54 -7.64
N HIS A 39 31.63 -24.87 -7.80
CA HIS A 39 30.35 -25.30 -7.20
C HIS A 39 29.84 -26.60 -7.81
N LEU A 40 29.85 -26.73 -9.13
CA LEU A 40 29.44 -27.93 -9.85
C LEU A 40 30.27 -29.16 -9.43
N PHE A 41 31.58 -28.98 -9.21
CA PHE A 41 32.42 -30.04 -8.68
C PHE A 41 31.98 -30.48 -7.27
N GLY A 42 31.67 -29.53 -6.38
CA GLY A 42 31.15 -29.85 -5.05
C GLY A 42 29.79 -30.58 -5.08
N VAL A 43 28.89 -30.16 -5.98
CA VAL A 43 27.59 -30.83 -6.19
C VAL A 43 27.78 -32.24 -6.75
N LEU A 44 28.74 -32.43 -7.67
CA LEU A 44 29.08 -33.75 -8.22
C LEU A 44 29.60 -34.68 -7.12
N VAL A 45 30.52 -34.21 -6.27
CA VAL A 45 31.05 -35.00 -5.14
C VAL A 45 29.92 -35.37 -4.17
N LEU A 46 29.03 -34.44 -3.83
CA LEU A 46 27.87 -34.69 -2.98
C LEU A 46 26.94 -35.75 -3.61
N PHE A 47 26.66 -35.64 -4.91
CA PHE A 47 25.86 -36.61 -5.64
C PHE A 47 26.49 -38.01 -5.57
N LEU A 48 27.80 -38.11 -5.85
CA LEU A 48 28.52 -39.39 -5.81
C LEU A 48 28.48 -40.02 -4.42
N ILE A 49 28.72 -39.24 -3.36
CA ILE A 49 28.65 -39.74 -1.98
C ILE A 49 27.23 -40.18 -1.63
N THR A 50 26.22 -39.37 -1.94
CA THR A 50 24.82 -39.67 -1.62
C THR A 50 24.34 -40.90 -2.38
N ALA A 51 24.67 -40.99 -3.67
CA ALA A 51 24.35 -42.15 -4.51
C ALA A 51 25.07 -43.42 -4.03
N LEU A 52 26.33 -43.32 -3.60
CA LEU A 52 27.06 -44.45 -3.03
C LEU A 52 26.43 -44.92 -1.72
N VAL A 53 26.17 -44.00 -0.80
CA VAL A 53 25.62 -44.31 0.54
C VAL A 53 24.23 -44.89 0.43
N LEU A 54 23.32 -44.24 -0.32
CA LEU A 54 21.95 -44.72 -0.47
C LEU A 54 21.86 -45.93 -1.40
N GLY A 55 22.62 -45.94 -2.49
CA GLY A 55 22.65 -47.02 -3.47
C GLY A 55 23.26 -48.33 -2.94
N ILE A 56 24.09 -48.28 -1.90
CA ILE A 56 24.58 -49.48 -1.20
C ILE A 56 23.75 -49.75 0.06
N GLY A 57 23.47 -48.72 0.86
CA GLY A 57 22.80 -48.84 2.14
C GLY A 57 21.36 -49.35 2.03
N VAL A 58 20.57 -48.80 1.12
CA VAL A 58 19.15 -49.18 0.96
C VAL A 58 19.02 -50.63 0.49
N PRO A 59 19.75 -51.11 -0.54
CA PRO A 59 19.74 -52.52 -0.91
C PRO A 59 20.22 -53.48 0.17
N LEU A 60 21.22 -53.11 0.98
CA LEU A 60 21.69 -53.94 2.09
C LEU A 60 20.61 -54.10 3.17
N ILE A 61 19.92 -53.01 3.51
CA ILE A 61 18.83 -53.04 4.50
C ILE A 61 17.65 -53.87 3.95
N LEU A 62 17.20 -53.58 2.74
CA LEU A 62 16.06 -54.28 2.15
C LEU A 62 16.35 -55.78 1.96
N GLY A 63 17.53 -56.13 1.44
CA GLY A 63 17.88 -57.51 1.11
C GLY A 63 18.38 -58.32 2.31
N LYS A 64 19.36 -57.83 3.07
CA LYS A 64 19.99 -58.60 4.15
C LYS A 64 19.28 -58.46 5.50
N LEU A 65 18.70 -57.31 5.81
CA LEU A 65 18.07 -57.08 7.12
C LEU A 65 16.58 -57.43 7.09
N LEU A 66 15.87 -57.04 6.04
CA LEU A 66 14.43 -57.26 5.90
C LEU A 66 14.07 -58.49 5.04
N GLY A 67 15.04 -59.11 4.38
CA GLY A 67 14.84 -60.33 3.59
C GLY A 67 13.97 -60.14 2.33
N LEU A 68 13.81 -58.91 1.85
CA LEU A 68 12.94 -58.63 0.70
C LEU A 68 13.60 -59.09 -0.61
N PRO A 69 12.90 -59.91 -1.43
CA PRO A 69 13.35 -60.29 -2.76
C PRO A 69 13.50 -59.07 -3.67
N ARG A 70 14.54 -59.03 -4.52
CA ARG A 70 14.82 -57.90 -5.43
C ARG A 70 13.75 -57.71 -6.52
N ASP A 71 13.04 -58.78 -6.85
CA ASP A 71 11.92 -58.83 -7.78
C ASP A 71 10.59 -58.41 -7.14
N SER A 72 10.54 -58.23 -5.82
CA SER A 72 9.33 -57.77 -5.15
C SER A 72 8.98 -56.34 -5.54
N ASN A 73 7.69 -56.08 -5.76
CA ASN A 73 7.17 -54.73 -6.05
C ASN A 73 7.58 -53.72 -4.97
N ILE A 74 7.62 -54.16 -3.71
CA ILE A 74 8.01 -53.33 -2.57
C ILE A 74 9.47 -52.89 -2.70
N TYR A 75 10.38 -53.81 -3.03
CA TYR A 75 11.79 -53.49 -3.23
C TYR A 75 11.97 -52.44 -4.34
N GLN A 76 11.32 -52.65 -5.48
CA GLN A 76 11.41 -51.73 -6.63
C GLN A 76 10.86 -50.34 -6.31
N ILE A 77 9.73 -50.25 -5.61
CA ILE A 77 9.14 -48.96 -5.18
C ILE A 77 10.11 -48.22 -4.27
N VAL A 78 10.71 -48.89 -3.27
CA VAL A 78 11.65 -48.23 -2.35
C VAL A 78 12.91 -47.75 -3.08
N MET A 79 13.41 -48.51 -4.05
CA MET A 79 14.54 -48.08 -4.89
C MET A 79 14.19 -46.85 -5.74
N MET A 80 13.02 -46.84 -6.40
CA MET A 80 12.57 -45.65 -7.16
C MET A 80 12.43 -44.41 -6.28
N LEU A 81 11.90 -44.55 -5.05
CA LEU A 81 11.82 -43.45 -4.10
C LEU A 81 13.21 -42.97 -3.66
N THR A 82 14.16 -43.89 -3.51
CA THR A 82 15.55 -43.56 -3.17
C THR A 82 16.22 -42.76 -4.28
N ASP A 83 16.05 -43.16 -5.54
CA ASP A 83 16.57 -42.42 -6.69
C ASP A 83 15.94 -41.03 -6.79
N LEU A 84 14.62 -40.92 -6.54
CA LEU A 84 13.93 -39.63 -6.49
C LEU A 84 14.51 -38.71 -5.40
N VAL A 85 14.82 -39.26 -4.22
CA VAL A 85 15.44 -38.50 -3.13
C VAL A 85 16.84 -38.02 -3.53
N ILE A 86 17.67 -38.87 -4.14
CA ILE A 86 19.00 -38.49 -4.65
C ILE A 86 18.89 -37.33 -5.64
N ILE A 87 17.94 -37.43 -6.59
CA ILE A 87 17.69 -36.37 -7.58
C ILE A 87 17.28 -35.07 -6.89
N LEU A 88 16.33 -35.12 -5.95
CA LEU A 88 15.84 -33.92 -5.26
C LEU A 88 16.91 -33.25 -4.39
N VAL A 89 17.75 -34.02 -3.70
CA VAL A 89 18.87 -33.50 -2.90
C VAL A 89 19.89 -32.82 -3.81
N THR A 90 20.24 -33.46 -4.92
CA THR A 90 21.19 -32.92 -5.90
C THR A 90 20.67 -31.65 -6.55
N LEU A 91 19.40 -31.65 -6.97
CA LEU A 91 18.73 -30.49 -7.55
C LEU A 91 18.71 -29.32 -6.55
N ARG A 92 18.41 -29.58 -5.28
CA ARG A 92 18.43 -28.54 -4.24
C ARG A 92 19.84 -27.99 -4.03
N ALA A 93 20.86 -28.84 -3.95
CA ALA A 93 22.26 -28.43 -3.79
C ALA A 93 22.76 -27.59 -4.97
N LEU A 94 22.33 -27.93 -6.19
CA LEU A 94 22.65 -27.17 -7.40
C LEU A 94 22.16 -25.71 -7.30
N PHE A 95 20.93 -25.49 -6.83
CA PHE A 95 20.33 -24.16 -6.74
C PHE A 95 20.52 -23.44 -5.39
N GLN A 96 21.17 -24.08 -4.42
CA GLN A 96 21.32 -23.54 -3.07
C GLN A 96 22.01 -22.17 -3.01
N PRO A 97 23.12 -21.89 -3.73
CA PRO A 97 23.76 -20.57 -3.69
C PRO A 97 22.85 -19.46 -4.23
N LEU A 98 22.06 -19.79 -5.27
CA LEU A 98 21.10 -18.86 -5.87
C LEU A 98 19.98 -18.53 -4.87
N ILE A 99 19.47 -19.54 -4.17
CA ILE A 99 18.43 -19.38 -3.14
C ILE A 99 18.94 -18.59 -1.94
N LEU A 100 20.15 -18.86 -1.45
CA LEU A 100 20.70 -18.14 -0.31
C LEU A 100 20.98 -16.67 -0.63
N LYS A 101 21.47 -16.38 -1.84
CA LYS A 101 21.84 -15.02 -2.23
C LYS A 101 20.66 -14.17 -2.70
N TYR A 102 19.66 -14.77 -3.35
CA TYR A 102 18.56 -14.02 -3.98
C TYR A 102 17.15 -14.51 -3.59
N GLY A 103 17.02 -15.64 -2.87
CA GLY A 103 15.73 -16.26 -2.53
C GLY A 103 14.99 -15.62 -1.34
N GLY A 104 15.61 -14.64 -0.70
CA GLY A 104 14.99 -13.80 0.33
C GLY A 104 13.80 -12.98 -0.20
N PRO A 105 13.02 -12.37 0.71
CA PRO A 105 12.02 -11.37 0.36
C PRO A 105 12.63 -10.30 -0.57
N ALA A 106 11.84 -9.82 -1.51
CA ALA A 106 12.33 -9.14 -2.70
C ALA A 106 12.65 -7.67 -2.45
N GLY A 107 13.80 -7.36 -1.83
CA GLY A 107 14.25 -5.99 -1.57
C GLY A 107 14.28 -5.68 -0.08
N ASP A 108 15.12 -4.71 0.28
CA ASP A 108 15.30 -4.22 1.64
C ASP A 108 14.08 -3.36 2.04
N ASP A 109 12.92 -4.01 2.20
CA ASP A 109 11.68 -3.40 2.70
C ASP A 109 11.79 -3.05 4.20
N THR A 110 13.00 -3.10 4.78
CA THR A 110 13.29 -2.76 6.18
C THR A 110 12.77 -1.36 6.55
N HIS A 111 12.66 -0.45 5.57
CA HIS A 111 12.11 0.90 5.74
C HIS A 111 10.77 1.12 5.02
N GLY A 112 10.13 0.05 4.54
CA GLY A 112 8.84 0.09 3.86
C GLY A 112 8.92 -0.16 2.35
N SER A 113 7.81 -0.65 1.80
CA SER A 113 7.67 -1.05 0.40
C SER A 113 7.05 0.05 -0.49
N ALA A 114 7.13 1.31 -0.04
CA ALA A 114 6.55 2.44 -0.73
C ALA A 114 7.15 2.58 -2.14
N ARG A 115 6.28 2.69 -3.14
CA ARG A 115 6.65 2.89 -4.54
C ARG A 115 5.61 3.75 -5.24
N PHE A 116 5.99 4.32 -6.38
CA PHE A 116 5.01 4.94 -7.25
C PHE A 116 3.97 3.93 -7.74
N ALA A 117 2.73 4.42 -7.89
CA ALA A 117 1.62 3.65 -8.41
C ALA A 117 1.87 3.26 -9.88
N THR A 118 1.43 2.06 -10.24
CA THR A 118 1.44 1.56 -11.62
C THR A 118 0.25 2.09 -12.40
N ASP A 119 0.31 1.99 -13.73
CA ASP A 119 -0.79 2.41 -14.62
C ASP A 119 -2.08 1.62 -14.35
N ARG A 120 -1.96 0.36 -13.90
CA ARG A 120 -3.12 -0.46 -13.50
C ARG A 120 -3.78 0.04 -12.22
N GLU A 121 -2.99 0.57 -11.28
CA GLU A 121 -3.48 1.10 -10.00
C GLU A 121 -4.06 2.52 -10.14
N THR A 122 -3.55 3.34 -11.06
CA THR A 122 -4.07 4.69 -11.32
C THR A 122 -5.29 4.69 -12.24
N ARG A 123 -5.40 3.71 -13.15
CA ARG A 123 -6.54 3.59 -14.07
C ARG A 123 -7.93 3.71 -13.43
N PRO A 124 -8.27 3.03 -12.32
CA PRO A 124 -9.59 3.19 -11.71
C PRO A 124 -9.85 4.63 -11.24
N LEU A 125 -8.82 5.31 -10.73
CA LEU A 125 -8.91 6.71 -10.30
C LEU A 125 -9.13 7.66 -11.49
N ALA A 126 -8.67 7.28 -12.68
CA ALA A 126 -8.82 8.06 -13.91
C ALA A 126 -10.14 7.81 -14.67
N GLN A 127 -10.89 6.78 -14.29
CA GLN A 127 -12.13 6.36 -14.97
C GLN A 127 -13.39 6.79 -14.22
N ASN A 128 -13.32 6.84 -12.88
CA ASN A 128 -14.43 7.34 -12.08
C ASN A 128 -14.55 8.85 -12.29
N GLY A 129 -15.68 9.29 -12.85
CA GLY A 129 -16.03 10.71 -12.96
C GLY A 129 -16.41 11.35 -11.64
N ASP A 130 -16.70 10.53 -10.63
CA ASP A 130 -17.17 10.94 -9.32
C ASP A 130 -16.05 10.97 -8.27
N GLY A 131 -16.27 11.76 -7.21
CA GLY A 131 -15.35 11.89 -6.09
C GLY A 131 -14.42 13.10 -6.18
N LEU A 132 -13.58 13.25 -5.17
CA LEU A 132 -12.69 14.39 -5.01
C LEU A 132 -11.53 14.30 -5.99
N LEU A 133 -11.23 15.41 -6.65
CA LEU A 133 -10.05 15.56 -7.49
C LEU A 133 -8.79 15.52 -6.63
N ILE A 134 -7.96 14.50 -6.83
CA ILE A 134 -6.71 14.30 -6.09
C ILE A 134 -5.46 14.61 -6.93
N GLY A 135 -5.62 14.79 -8.24
CA GLY A 135 -4.52 15.18 -9.12
C GLY A 135 -4.77 14.86 -10.58
N ARG A 136 -3.66 14.75 -11.32
CA ARG A 136 -3.66 14.42 -12.75
C ARG A 136 -2.58 13.40 -13.03
N ASP A 137 -2.92 12.38 -13.79
CA ASP A 137 -1.92 11.45 -14.31
C ASP A 137 -1.01 12.19 -15.31
N ARG A 138 0.29 12.16 -15.05
CA ARG A 138 1.29 12.83 -15.89
C ARG A 138 1.41 12.20 -17.28
N LYS A 139 1.09 10.90 -17.42
CA LYS A 139 1.23 10.19 -18.70
C LYS A 139 0.02 10.41 -19.60
N SER A 140 -1.17 10.12 -19.09
CA SER A 140 -2.40 10.23 -19.88
C SER A 140 -3.02 11.62 -19.86
N GLY A 141 -2.60 12.50 -18.96
CA GLY A 141 -3.19 13.82 -18.75
C GLY A 141 -4.57 13.79 -18.10
N LYS A 142 -5.10 12.60 -17.77
CA LYS A 142 -6.43 12.42 -17.16
C LYS A 142 -6.44 12.87 -15.71
N LEU A 143 -7.57 13.42 -15.28
CA LEU A 143 -7.80 13.75 -13.88
C LEU A 143 -7.94 12.46 -13.07
N LEU A 144 -7.39 12.48 -11.86
CA LEU A 144 -7.46 11.38 -10.91
C LEU A 144 -8.42 11.77 -9.79
N ARG A 145 -9.42 10.92 -9.54
CA ARG A 145 -10.46 11.14 -8.55
C ARG A 145 -10.50 10.03 -7.53
N TYR A 146 -10.80 10.41 -6.30
CA TYR A 146 -10.99 9.49 -5.19
C TYR A 146 -12.41 9.57 -4.66
N ALA A 147 -13.14 8.46 -4.80
CA ALA A 147 -14.50 8.28 -4.31
C ALA A 147 -14.58 7.27 -3.15
N GLY A 148 -13.45 6.92 -2.54
CA GLY A 148 -13.41 5.98 -1.42
C GLY A 148 -13.79 6.62 -0.09
N PRO A 149 -14.01 5.82 0.96
CA PRO A 149 -14.50 6.30 2.26
C PRO A 149 -13.43 6.97 3.13
N ALA A 150 -12.15 6.84 2.78
CA ALA A 150 -11.06 7.40 3.60
C ALA A 150 -10.96 8.92 3.50
N HIS A 151 -10.45 9.55 4.57
CA HIS A 151 -10.12 10.97 4.56
C HIS A 151 -8.87 11.27 3.71
N LEU A 152 -8.80 12.50 3.18
CA LEU A 152 -7.69 12.96 2.37
C LEU A 152 -6.94 14.08 3.09
N LEU A 153 -5.61 13.98 3.10
CA LEU A 153 -4.71 15.01 3.63
C LEU A 153 -3.86 15.59 2.49
N THR A 154 -3.94 16.91 2.30
CA THR A 154 -3.07 17.64 1.37
C THR A 154 -2.00 18.38 2.15
N ILE A 155 -0.74 18.01 1.94
CA ILE A 155 0.41 18.68 2.52
C ILE A 155 1.05 19.56 1.44
N ALA A 156 1.02 20.87 1.64
CA ALA A 156 1.51 21.84 0.68
C ALA A 156 2.07 23.09 1.39
N PRO A 157 3.34 23.47 1.13
CA PRO A 157 3.90 24.73 1.64
C PRO A 157 3.12 25.96 1.17
N THR A 158 3.35 27.10 1.81
CA THR A 158 2.73 28.36 1.37
C THR A 158 3.14 28.69 -0.07
N ARG A 159 2.22 29.30 -0.84
CA ARG A 159 2.42 29.71 -2.25
C ARG A 159 2.74 28.58 -3.24
N THR A 160 2.49 27.31 -2.89
CA THR A 160 2.66 26.16 -3.81
C THR A 160 1.39 25.78 -4.57
N GLY A 161 0.33 26.58 -4.42
CA GLY A 161 -0.89 26.44 -5.20
C GLY A 161 -1.95 25.48 -4.62
N LYS A 162 -1.94 25.17 -3.31
CA LYS A 162 -3.00 24.34 -2.69
C LYS A 162 -4.43 24.84 -2.98
N GLY A 163 -4.60 26.16 -3.03
CA GLY A 163 -5.87 26.81 -3.36
C GLY A 163 -6.28 26.53 -4.81
N VAL A 164 -5.44 26.92 -5.76
CA VAL A 164 -5.70 26.81 -7.20
C VAL A 164 -5.65 25.39 -7.75
N GLY A 165 -4.86 24.50 -7.13
CA GLY A 165 -4.61 23.14 -7.61
C GLY A 165 -5.49 22.07 -6.99
N THR A 166 -6.07 22.33 -5.81
CA THR A 166 -6.86 21.32 -5.08
C THR A 166 -8.18 21.90 -4.55
N ILE A 167 -8.14 22.98 -3.75
CA ILE A 167 -9.34 23.46 -3.05
C ILE A 167 -10.38 24.03 -4.02
N ILE A 168 -10.03 25.06 -4.81
CA ILE A 168 -10.95 25.71 -5.74
C ILE A 168 -11.46 24.73 -6.80
N PRO A 169 -10.61 23.90 -7.45
CA PRO A 169 -11.11 22.89 -8.38
C PRO A 169 -12.15 21.94 -7.76
N ASN A 170 -11.90 21.43 -6.55
CA ASN A 170 -12.86 20.56 -5.88
C ASN A 170 -14.17 21.29 -5.53
N LEU A 171 -14.10 22.54 -5.07
CA LEU A 171 -15.31 23.32 -4.81
C LEU A 171 -16.14 23.56 -6.08
N LEU A 172 -15.50 23.78 -7.22
CA LEU A 172 -16.22 24.00 -8.47
C LEU A 172 -16.82 22.72 -9.05
N ASP A 173 -16.20 21.58 -8.83
CA ASP A 173 -16.48 20.36 -9.58
C ASP A 173 -17.15 19.25 -8.76
N TYR A 174 -16.88 19.15 -7.45
CA TYR A 174 -17.50 18.12 -6.60
C TYR A 174 -19.01 18.34 -6.50
N PRO A 175 -19.86 17.38 -6.88
CA PRO A 175 -21.30 17.62 -6.96
C PRO A 175 -21.99 17.65 -5.58
N GLY A 176 -21.38 17.03 -4.57
CA GLY A 176 -21.96 16.88 -3.24
C GLY A 176 -21.91 18.15 -2.36
N PRO A 177 -22.51 18.06 -1.16
CA PRO A 177 -22.47 19.15 -0.18
C PRO A 177 -21.05 19.39 0.34
N VAL A 178 -20.73 20.64 0.66
CA VAL A 178 -19.41 21.03 1.18
C VAL A 178 -19.56 22.04 2.30
N VAL A 179 -18.88 21.79 3.42
CA VAL A 179 -18.59 22.77 4.45
C VAL A 179 -17.14 23.23 4.25
N CYS A 180 -16.94 24.53 4.03
CA CYS A 180 -15.62 25.09 3.75
C CYS A 180 -15.24 26.11 4.82
N ILE A 181 -14.18 25.82 5.58
CA ILE A 181 -13.57 26.78 6.50
C ILE A 181 -12.60 27.64 5.69
N ASP A 182 -12.95 28.91 5.51
CA ASP A 182 -12.22 29.85 4.65
C ASP A 182 -11.91 31.16 5.41
N PRO A 183 -10.87 31.19 6.25
CA PRO A 183 -10.53 32.36 7.07
C PRO A 183 -10.22 33.62 6.25
N LYS A 184 -9.91 33.48 4.96
CA LYS A 184 -9.59 34.60 4.06
C LYS A 184 -10.76 35.01 3.16
N GLY A 185 -11.83 34.22 3.11
CA GLY A 185 -12.95 34.42 2.20
C GLY A 185 -12.61 34.23 0.71
N GLU A 186 -11.42 33.73 0.36
CA GLU A 186 -10.98 33.60 -1.04
C GLU A 186 -11.77 32.53 -1.79
N ASN A 187 -12.03 31.40 -1.15
CA ASN A 187 -12.78 30.29 -1.72
C ASN A 187 -14.24 30.70 -1.94
N ALA A 188 -14.85 31.34 -0.95
CA ALA A 188 -16.23 31.82 -1.04
C ALA A 188 -16.38 32.83 -2.20
N ARG A 189 -15.51 33.86 -2.26
CA ARG A 189 -15.52 34.87 -3.34
C ARG A 189 -15.43 34.26 -4.74
N ILE A 190 -14.61 33.22 -4.91
CA ILE A 190 -14.37 32.61 -6.21
C ILE A 190 -15.48 31.62 -6.59
N THR A 191 -15.97 30.84 -5.63
CA THR A 191 -16.74 29.62 -5.94
C THR A 191 -18.22 29.69 -5.60
N ALA A 192 -18.66 30.60 -4.74
CA ALA A 192 -20.04 30.61 -4.22
C ALA A 192 -21.12 30.71 -5.33
N CYS A 193 -20.93 31.60 -6.30
CA CYS A 193 -21.86 31.74 -7.45
C CYS A 193 -21.93 30.46 -8.30
N HIS A 194 -20.79 29.77 -8.50
CA HIS A 194 -20.79 28.52 -9.23
C HIS A 194 -21.45 27.40 -8.42
N ARG A 195 -21.19 27.35 -7.10
CA ARG A 195 -21.82 26.40 -6.19
C ARG A 195 -23.34 26.53 -6.13
N ALA A 196 -23.87 27.73 -6.30
CA ALA A 196 -25.31 27.98 -6.34
C ALA A 196 -26.03 27.22 -7.47
N LYS A 197 -25.30 26.73 -8.48
CA LYS A 197 -25.85 25.88 -9.56
C LYS A 197 -26.14 24.45 -9.11
N PHE A 198 -25.53 23.99 -8.02
CA PHE A 198 -25.70 22.64 -7.49
C PHE A 198 -26.68 22.58 -6.32
N GLY A 199 -26.92 23.71 -5.64
CA GLY A 199 -27.82 23.81 -4.49
C GLY A 199 -27.66 25.12 -3.74
N PRO A 200 -28.38 25.30 -2.62
CA PRO A 200 -28.28 26.48 -1.78
C PRO A 200 -26.85 26.71 -1.28
N VAL A 201 -26.44 27.98 -1.23
CA VAL A 201 -25.13 28.40 -0.71
C VAL A 201 -25.33 29.42 0.39
N HIS A 202 -24.77 29.12 1.56
CA HIS A 202 -24.78 29.99 2.72
C HIS A 202 -23.35 30.38 3.06
N VAL A 203 -23.10 31.68 3.21
CA VAL A 203 -21.79 32.22 3.60
C VAL A 203 -21.96 32.89 4.95
N LEU A 204 -21.45 32.23 6.00
CA LEU A 204 -21.42 32.78 7.36
C LEU A 204 -20.17 33.65 7.50
N ASP A 205 -20.34 34.96 7.36
CA ASP A 205 -19.26 35.95 7.40
C ASP A 205 -19.64 37.11 8.34
N PRO A 206 -19.59 36.89 9.67
CA PRO A 206 -20.01 37.89 10.66
C PRO A 206 -19.15 39.15 10.66
N PHE A 207 -17.95 39.09 10.05
CA PHE A 207 -17.00 40.21 10.00
C PHE A 207 -16.92 40.87 8.61
N GLY A 208 -17.68 40.38 7.62
CA GLY A 208 -17.70 40.93 6.27
C GLY A 208 -16.38 40.79 5.49
N VAL A 209 -15.52 39.82 5.83
CA VAL A 209 -14.20 39.60 5.20
C VAL A 209 -14.33 39.26 3.71
N THR A 210 -15.41 38.60 3.32
CA THR A 210 -15.67 38.20 1.94
C THR A 210 -16.00 39.40 1.05
N GLY A 211 -16.60 40.45 1.61
CA GLY A 211 -17.14 41.59 0.85
C GLY A 211 -18.25 41.19 -0.12
N LEU A 212 -18.81 39.99 0.01
CA LEU A 212 -19.90 39.52 -0.85
C LEU A 212 -21.21 40.17 -0.40
N ALA A 213 -21.99 40.64 -1.37
CA ALA A 213 -23.40 40.92 -1.11
C ALA A 213 -24.10 39.60 -0.71
N PRO A 214 -25.17 39.66 0.09
CA PRO A 214 -26.00 38.50 0.38
C PRO A 214 -26.29 37.67 -0.87
N ILE A 215 -25.92 36.39 -0.82
CA ILE A 215 -26.28 35.44 -1.88
C ILE A 215 -27.67 34.92 -1.52
N GLY A 216 -28.70 35.40 -2.21
CA GLY A 216 -30.10 35.12 -1.91
C GLY A 216 -30.81 36.31 -1.24
N SER A 217 -31.97 36.05 -0.61
CA SER A 217 -32.91 37.09 -0.14
C SER A 217 -32.50 37.80 1.16
N SER A 218 -31.55 37.26 1.93
CA SER A 218 -30.96 37.88 3.13
C SER A 218 -29.60 37.20 3.39
N GLY A 219 -28.63 37.90 3.97
CA GLY A 219 -27.33 37.30 4.33
C GLY A 219 -27.54 36.07 5.21
N ALA A 220 -26.69 35.05 5.09
CA ALA A 220 -26.82 33.85 5.91
C ALA A 220 -26.52 34.18 7.38
N ALA A 221 -27.39 33.75 8.28
CA ALA A 221 -27.22 33.83 9.72
C ALA A 221 -27.25 32.41 10.30
N PHE A 222 -26.60 32.22 11.43
CA PHE A 222 -26.58 30.96 12.15
C PHE A 222 -26.76 31.24 13.64
N ASN A 223 -27.81 30.66 14.23
CA ASN A 223 -28.00 30.63 15.66
C ASN A 223 -27.81 29.18 16.15
N PRO A 224 -26.75 28.87 16.91
CA PRO A 224 -26.53 27.52 17.41
C PRO A 224 -27.65 27.04 18.36
N LEU A 225 -28.37 27.96 18.99
CA LEU A 225 -29.47 27.63 19.90
C LEU A 225 -30.75 27.19 19.17
N ASP A 226 -30.90 27.49 17.87
CA ASP A 226 -32.09 27.10 17.10
C ASP A 226 -32.27 25.58 16.99
N ARG A 227 -31.23 24.80 17.32
CA ARG A 227 -31.27 23.34 17.34
C ARG A 227 -31.89 22.78 18.64
N LEU A 228 -31.89 23.55 19.73
CA LEU A 228 -32.38 23.07 21.02
C LEU A 228 -33.91 23.10 21.05
N ASP A 229 -34.53 21.94 21.23
CA ASP A 229 -35.99 21.82 21.45
C ASP A 229 -36.29 21.83 22.95
N PRO A 230 -36.94 22.88 23.49
CA PRO A 230 -37.28 22.95 24.92
C PRO A 230 -38.21 21.83 25.40
N ALA A 231 -38.95 21.19 24.49
CA ALA A 231 -39.83 20.07 24.81
C ALA A 231 -39.20 18.70 24.53
N GLY A 232 -37.96 18.67 24.02
CA GLY A 232 -37.23 17.46 23.69
C GLY A 232 -36.76 16.71 24.93
N LEU A 233 -36.87 15.37 24.90
CA LEU A 233 -36.35 14.51 25.97
C LEU A 233 -34.82 14.61 26.10
N ASP A 234 -34.13 14.89 24.99
CA ASP A 234 -32.67 14.95 24.89
C ASP A 234 -32.12 16.38 25.06
N LEU A 235 -32.93 17.35 25.47
CA LEU A 235 -32.53 18.77 25.57
C LEU A 235 -31.25 18.96 26.39
N ALA A 236 -31.12 18.24 27.50
CA ALA A 236 -29.94 18.32 28.36
C ALA A 236 -28.67 17.87 27.62
N ASP A 237 -28.75 16.75 26.89
CA ASP A 237 -27.63 16.19 26.14
C ASP A 237 -27.27 17.06 24.93
N ASP A 238 -28.27 17.60 24.22
CA ASP A 238 -28.06 18.55 23.11
C ASP A 238 -27.42 19.86 23.61
N ALA A 239 -27.87 20.37 24.76
CA ALA A 239 -27.30 21.56 25.38
C ALA A 239 -25.86 21.32 25.86
N MET A 240 -25.58 20.17 26.47
CA MET A 240 -24.22 19.77 26.85
C MET A 240 -23.31 19.64 25.64
N THR A 241 -23.75 18.95 24.58
CA THR A 241 -22.97 18.80 23.34
C THR A 241 -22.65 20.16 22.71
N LEU A 242 -23.61 21.10 22.76
CA LEU A 242 -23.38 22.46 22.29
C LEU A 242 -22.40 23.22 23.19
N ALA A 243 -22.51 23.08 24.51
CA ALA A 243 -21.57 23.68 25.46
C ALA A 243 -20.14 23.18 25.23
N ASP A 244 -19.95 21.86 25.08
CA ASP A 244 -18.66 21.24 24.76
C ASP A 244 -18.08 21.74 23.42
N ALA A 245 -18.93 22.02 22.44
CA ALA A 245 -18.48 22.57 21.16
C ALA A 245 -18.06 24.05 21.24
N LEU A 246 -18.60 24.81 22.20
CA LEU A 246 -18.32 26.23 22.39
C LEU A 246 -17.14 26.47 23.34
N VAL A 247 -16.98 25.62 24.35
CA VAL A 247 -15.90 25.70 25.35
C VAL A 247 -14.77 24.77 24.92
N TYR A 248 -13.69 25.34 24.40
CA TYR A 248 -12.53 24.60 23.92
C TYR A 248 -11.39 24.63 24.93
N ASP A 249 -10.99 23.47 25.43
CA ASP A 249 -9.78 23.32 26.25
C ASP A 249 -8.53 23.28 25.36
N ALA A 250 -7.67 24.29 25.47
CA ALA A 250 -6.41 24.29 24.74
C ALA A 250 -5.47 23.18 25.25
N PRO A 251 -4.61 22.61 24.39
CA PRO A 251 -3.68 21.56 24.79
C PRO A 251 -2.73 22.05 25.89
N GLY A 252 -2.82 21.46 27.09
CA GLY A 252 -2.01 21.83 28.26
C GLY A 252 -2.75 22.63 29.33
N GLU A 253 -3.98 23.07 29.08
CA GLU A 253 -4.82 23.84 30.03
C GLU A 253 -5.86 22.97 30.77
N ALA A 254 -5.80 21.64 30.62
CA ALA A 254 -6.71 20.69 31.29
C ALA A 254 -6.69 20.76 32.84
N GLY A 255 -5.73 21.48 33.44
CA GLY A 255 -5.66 21.74 34.88
C GLY A 255 -6.50 22.94 35.36
N GLU A 256 -7.01 23.78 34.46
CA GLU A 256 -7.87 24.94 34.77
C GLU A 256 -9.37 24.65 34.55
N ALA A 257 -9.75 23.37 34.49
CA ALA A 257 -11.10 22.89 34.19
C ALA A 257 -12.22 23.47 35.07
N HIS A 258 -11.90 24.03 36.25
CA HIS A 258 -12.89 24.66 37.14
C HIS A 258 -13.69 25.80 36.48
N TRP A 259 -13.12 26.49 35.48
CA TRP A 259 -13.80 27.56 34.75
C TRP A 259 -14.48 27.11 33.46
N ASN A 260 -14.28 25.84 33.06
CA ASN A 260 -14.71 25.26 31.79
C ASN A 260 -15.77 24.15 31.97
N GLU A 261 -16.03 23.71 33.22
CA GLU A 261 -17.19 22.87 33.63
C GLU A 261 -18.48 23.68 33.76
#